data_AF-A0A6C0KD49-F1
#
_entry.id   AF-A0A6C0KD49-F1
#
_cell.length_a   1.000
_cell.length_b   1.000
_cell.length_c   1.000
_cell.angle_alpha   90.00
_cell.angle_beta   90.00
_cell.angle_gamma   90.00
#
_symmetry.space_group_name_H-M   'P 1'
#
loop_
_entity.id
_entity.type
_entity.pdbx_description
1 polymer ?
#
loop_
_entity_poly.entity_id
_entity_poly.type
_entity_poly.pdbx_seq_one_letter_code
_entity_poly.pdbx_strand_id
1 'polypeptide(L)'
;MVKNKKGGSSHKKMARKNVAPKGGYNKKLRKAVVEGEMYARVTAMLGGGHARIICADGVERTLVIRGKFRGRNKRDNTLKLNTFVLVGLQSVSFGAVIQKRKGKLEKADLLEVYREGQKEELIKLPGLEKILDDESKIKQQEDLGFDVMTASETFMEEVISEEDKSRLKHNRKIEKERKKMAKKVVEQDKVEEKKIEFDMEVDWDDI
;
A
#
# COMPACT_ATOMS: atom_id res chain seq x y z
N MET A 1 2.99 32.02 34.71
CA MET A 1 1.89 31.79 35.68
C MET A 1 2.46 31.17 36.96
N VAL A 2 2.33 31.85 38.11
CA VAL A 2 2.88 31.42 39.40
C VAL A 2 2.14 30.18 39.92
N LYS A 3 2.87 29.17 40.40
CA LYS A 3 2.29 27.92 40.93
C LYS A 3 2.00 28.10 42.43
N ASN A 4 0.74 27.95 42.85
CA ASN A 4 0.41 27.83 44.26
C ASN A 4 1.12 26.61 44.86
N LYS A 5 2.06 26.86 45.79
CA LYS A 5 2.85 25.82 46.45
C LYS A 5 2.15 25.24 47.69
N LYS A 6 1.21 25.97 48.29
CA LYS A 6 0.41 25.56 49.44
C LYS A 6 -1.07 25.92 49.22
N GLY A 7 -1.98 25.03 49.63
CA GLY A 7 -3.44 25.20 49.52
C GLY A 7 -4.08 24.67 48.22
N GLY A 8 -5.26 24.06 48.37
CA GLY A 8 -6.14 23.54 47.29
C GLY A 8 -6.31 22.02 47.26
N SER A 9 -7.52 21.54 46.94
CA SER A 9 -7.77 20.11 46.68
C SER A 9 -6.93 19.68 45.48
N SER A 10 -6.06 18.69 45.68
CA SER A 10 -5.08 18.19 44.71
C SER A 10 -5.68 17.64 43.40
N HIS A 11 -7.01 17.68 43.23
CA HIS A 11 -7.75 17.38 42.01
C HIS A 11 -7.15 18.05 40.76
N LYS A 12 -6.76 19.33 40.84
CA LYS A 12 -6.15 20.03 39.69
C LYS A 12 -4.77 19.48 39.32
N LYS A 13 -4.02 18.91 40.27
CA LYS A 13 -2.74 18.21 40.00
C LYS A 13 -3.00 16.89 39.26
N MET A 14 -4.07 16.18 39.62
CA MET A 14 -4.51 14.95 38.95
C MET A 14 -5.01 15.19 37.52
N ALA A 15 -5.55 16.38 37.23
CA ALA A 15 -5.82 16.82 35.87
C ALA A 15 -4.53 17.18 35.12
N ARG A 16 -3.60 17.92 35.76
CA ARG A 16 -2.36 18.39 35.14
C ARG A 16 -1.35 17.30 34.76
N LYS A 17 -1.29 16.16 35.46
CA LYS A 17 -0.46 15.02 35.03
C LYS A 17 -0.83 14.50 33.63
N ASN A 18 -2.05 14.80 33.18
CA ASN A 18 -2.54 14.45 31.86
C ASN A 18 -2.56 15.62 30.86
N VAL A 19 -2.13 16.81 31.27
CA VAL A 19 -2.07 18.05 30.46
C VAL A 19 -0.60 18.50 30.26
N ALA A 20 0.38 17.74 30.77
CA ALA A 20 1.76 17.90 30.32
C ALA A 20 1.78 17.85 28.79
N PRO A 21 2.52 18.74 28.10
CA PRO A 21 2.56 18.78 26.64
C PRO A 21 3.25 17.51 26.12
N LYS A 22 2.49 16.42 26.03
CA LYS A 22 2.90 15.15 25.39
C LYS A 22 2.82 15.25 23.84
N GLY A 23 2.90 16.48 23.32
CA GLY A 23 2.74 16.78 21.89
C GLY A 23 3.85 17.63 21.29
N GLY A 24 4.97 17.86 22.01
CA GLY A 24 6.02 18.80 21.57
C GLY A 24 7.46 18.30 21.65
N TYR A 25 7.70 17.04 21.97
CA TYR A 25 9.04 16.46 21.77
C TYR A 25 9.01 15.70 20.46
N ASN A 26 9.86 16.11 19.51
CA ASN A 26 10.18 15.34 18.31
C ASN A 26 10.69 13.97 18.75
N LYS A 27 9.76 13.03 18.89
CA LYS A 27 10.06 11.67 19.30
C LYS A 27 10.79 11.05 18.12
N LYS A 28 12.04 10.63 18.35
CA LYS A 28 12.86 9.94 17.35
C LYS A 28 12.01 8.85 16.68
N LEU A 29 12.06 8.79 15.35
CA LEU A 29 11.37 7.78 14.56
C LEU A 29 11.75 6.39 15.07
N ARG A 30 10.76 5.62 15.54
CA ARG A 30 10.96 4.21 15.89
C ARG A 30 11.12 3.41 14.60
N LYS A 31 12.19 2.63 14.49
CA LYS A 31 12.41 1.68 13.39
C LYS A 31 12.02 0.26 13.83
N ALA A 32 11.76 -0.62 12.88
CA ALA A 32 11.62 -2.05 13.16
C ALA A 32 12.99 -2.60 13.62
N VAL A 33 13.03 -3.27 14.77
CA VAL A 33 14.27 -3.82 15.35
C VAL A 33 14.21 -5.33 15.49
N VAL A 34 13.05 -5.86 15.85
CA VAL A 34 12.87 -7.28 16.16
C VAL A 34 12.32 -8.02 14.94
N GLU A 35 12.78 -9.26 14.73
CA GLU A 35 12.22 -10.16 13.73
C GLU A 35 10.73 -10.40 14.01
N GLY A 36 9.87 -9.97 13.06
CA GLY A 36 8.42 -9.97 13.21
C GLY A 36 7.79 -8.58 13.40
N GLU A 37 8.58 -7.53 13.60
CA GLU A 37 8.13 -6.16 13.41
C GLU A 37 8.19 -5.78 11.92
N MET A 38 7.11 -5.19 11.41
CA MET A 38 6.99 -4.82 10.00
C MET A 38 6.32 -3.45 9.83
N TYR A 39 6.66 -2.79 8.74
CA TYR A 39 5.95 -1.58 8.31
C TYR A 39 4.66 -1.98 7.57
N ALA A 40 3.63 -1.16 7.73
CA ALA A 40 2.37 -1.34 7.01
C ALA A 40 1.65 0.00 6.79
N ARG A 41 0.71 0.01 5.84
CA ARG A 41 -0.25 1.10 5.62
C ARG A 41 -1.66 0.61 5.87
N VAL A 42 -2.48 1.50 6.42
CA VAL A 42 -3.92 1.26 6.60
C VAL A 42 -4.65 1.40 5.27
N THR A 43 -5.28 0.31 4.81
CA THR A 43 -6.07 0.28 3.58
C THR A 43 -7.54 0.59 3.85
N ALA A 44 -8.12 0.03 4.93
CA ALA A 44 -9.51 0.23 5.28
C ALA A 44 -9.75 0.12 6.79
N MET A 45 -10.72 0.86 7.31
CA MET A 45 -11.13 0.79 8.73
C MET A 45 -12.32 -0.17 8.87
N LEU A 46 -12.17 -1.24 9.65
CA LEU A 46 -13.22 -2.26 9.84
C LEU A 46 -14.14 -1.95 11.02
N GLY A 47 -13.77 -0.99 11.88
CA GLY A 47 -14.48 -0.71 13.12
C GLY A 47 -14.11 -1.68 14.24
N GLY A 48 -14.71 -1.51 15.43
CA GLY A 48 -14.50 -2.43 16.57
C GLY A 48 -13.08 -2.50 17.16
N GLY A 49 -12.16 -1.66 16.71
CA GLY A 49 -10.73 -1.78 17.06
C GLY A 49 -9.90 -2.57 16.04
N HIS A 50 -10.44 -2.80 14.84
CA HIS A 50 -9.78 -3.49 13.75
C HIS A 50 -9.65 -2.61 12.50
N ALA A 51 -8.62 -2.88 11.70
CA ALA A 51 -8.41 -2.26 10.39
C ALA A 51 -7.80 -3.28 9.42
N ARG A 52 -8.01 -3.11 8.11
CA ARG A 52 -7.22 -3.79 7.08
C ARG A 52 -5.96 -3.02 6.81
N ILE A 53 -4.85 -3.74 6.73
CA ILE A 53 -3.53 -3.19 6.44
C ILE A 53 -2.86 -3.96 5.31
N ILE A 54 -2.04 -3.27 4.53
CA ILE A 54 -1.07 -3.88 3.62
C ILE A 54 0.32 -3.76 4.25
N CYS A 55 0.98 -4.90 4.45
CA CYS A 55 2.32 -4.95 5.05
C CYS A 55 3.41 -4.78 3.99
N ALA A 56 4.66 -4.58 4.42
CA ALA A 56 5.82 -4.47 3.53
C ALA A 56 6.02 -5.68 2.62
N ASP A 57 5.49 -6.85 3.00
CA ASP A 57 5.50 -8.06 2.17
C ASP A 57 4.62 -7.94 0.91
N GLY A 58 3.62 -7.04 0.93
CA GLY A 58 2.51 -6.98 -0.02
C GLY A 58 1.29 -7.82 0.40
N VAL A 59 1.31 -8.42 1.60
CA VAL A 59 0.21 -9.24 2.12
C VAL A 59 -0.77 -8.38 2.92
N GLU A 60 -2.07 -8.56 2.65
CA GLU A 60 -3.14 -7.98 3.45
C GLU A 60 -3.33 -8.72 4.77
N ARG A 61 -3.40 -7.98 5.87
CA ARG A 61 -3.60 -8.52 7.22
C ARG A 61 -4.67 -7.73 7.98
N THR A 62 -5.22 -8.35 9.02
CA THR A 62 -6.14 -7.68 9.95
C THR A 62 -5.34 -7.09 11.11
N LEU A 63 -5.32 -5.77 11.22
CA LEU A 63 -4.73 -5.05 12.32
C LEU A 63 -5.64 -5.10 13.55
N VAL A 64 -5.04 -5.35 14.71
CA VAL A 64 -5.66 -5.24 16.02
C VAL A 64 -5.08 -4.01 16.73
N ILE A 65 -5.94 -3.05 17.05
CA ILE A 65 -5.55 -1.82 17.73
C ILE A 65 -5.37 -2.12 19.22
N ARG A 66 -4.12 -2.09 19.70
CA ARG A 66 -3.81 -2.27 21.12
C ARG A 66 -4.48 -1.19 21.98
N GLY A 67 -4.89 -1.56 23.20
CA GLY A 67 -5.57 -0.66 24.14
C GLY A 67 -4.83 0.65 24.41
N LYS A 68 -3.49 0.65 24.35
CA LYS A 68 -2.65 1.85 24.52
C LYS A 68 -2.88 2.94 23.47
N PHE A 69 -3.43 2.59 22.31
CA PHE A 69 -3.78 3.50 21.21
C PHE A 69 -5.26 3.91 21.20
N ARG A 70 -6.08 3.30 22.07
CA ARG A 70 -7.50 3.59 22.23
C ARG A 70 -7.72 4.53 23.43
N GLY A 71 -8.93 5.08 23.52
CA GLY A 71 -9.37 5.88 24.66
C GLY A 71 -8.60 7.19 24.76
N ARG A 72 -7.94 7.43 25.89
CA ARG A 72 -7.29 8.71 26.21
C ARG A 72 -6.17 9.08 25.23
N ASN A 73 -5.43 8.09 24.76
CA ASN A 73 -4.30 8.30 23.85
C ASN A 73 -4.71 8.34 22.37
N LYS A 74 -6.00 8.27 22.05
CA LYS A 74 -6.50 8.24 20.68
C LYS A 74 -6.18 9.54 19.91
N ARG A 75 -6.23 10.70 20.58
CA ARG A 75 -6.06 12.02 19.96
C ARG A 75 -4.79 12.10 19.12
N ASP A 76 -3.67 11.65 19.68
CA ASP A 76 -2.35 11.73 19.05
C ASP A 76 -2.02 10.50 18.20
N ASN A 77 -2.84 9.44 18.25
CA ASN A 77 -2.66 8.17 17.54
C ASN A 77 -3.89 7.84 16.68
N THR A 78 -4.46 8.85 16.03
CA THR A 78 -5.64 8.66 15.19
C THR A 78 -5.23 7.94 13.91
N LEU A 79 -5.77 6.75 13.69
CA LEU A 79 -5.62 6.02 12.43
C LEU A 79 -6.60 6.56 11.40
N LYS A 80 -6.06 6.98 10.26
CA LYS A 80 -6.83 7.31 9.05
C LYS A 80 -6.46 6.32 7.94
N LEU A 81 -7.19 6.37 6.84
CA LEU A 81 -6.76 5.73 5.60
C LEU A 81 -5.37 6.26 5.21
N ASN A 82 -4.56 5.40 4.59
CA ASN A 82 -3.20 5.72 4.12
C ASN A 82 -2.22 6.17 5.23
N THR A 83 -2.56 5.93 6.50
CA THR A 83 -1.63 6.18 7.61
C THR A 83 -0.60 5.05 7.70
N PHE A 84 0.67 5.40 7.85
CA PHE A 84 1.75 4.45 8.08
C PHE A 84 1.80 4.01 9.54
N VAL A 85 1.99 2.72 9.75
CA VAL A 85 2.01 2.10 11.08
C VAL A 85 3.14 1.07 11.18
N LEU A 86 3.64 0.89 12.39
CA LEU A 86 4.51 -0.22 12.76
C LEU A 86 3.65 -1.32 13.36
N VAL A 87 3.77 -2.53 12.85
CA VAL A 87 2.96 -3.69 13.25
C VAL A 87 3.85 -4.83 13.72
N GLY A 88 3.39 -5.58 14.70
CA GLY A 88 4.00 -6.84 15.12
C GLY A 88 3.18 -7.98 14.56
N LEU A 89 3.81 -8.86 13.78
CA LEU A 89 3.20 -10.11 13.36
C LEU A 89 2.97 -11.00 14.58
N GLN A 90 1.77 -11.54 14.71
CA GLN A 90 1.48 -12.53 15.74
C GLN A 90 1.97 -13.90 15.23
N SER A 91 3.24 -14.21 15.46
CA SER A 91 3.87 -15.46 15.01
C SER A 91 3.33 -16.70 15.72
N VAL A 92 2.77 -16.55 16.92
CA VAL A 92 2.30 -17.66 17.74
C VAL A 92 0.88 -17.37 18.22
N SER A 93 -0.12 -17.99 17.59
CA SER A 93 -1.34 -18.35 18.31
C SER A 93 -1.07 -19.72 18.95
N PHE A 94 -0.64 -19.67 20.21
CA PHE A 94 -0.39 -20.79 21.13
C PHE A 94 -0.81 -22.17 20.58
N GLY A 95 0.16 -22.94 20.07
CA GLY A 95 0.03 -24.38 19.80
C GLY A 95 -0.71 -24.80 18.53
N ALA A 96 -1.25 -23.88 17.73
CA ALA A 96 -1.84 -24.23 16.45
C ALA A 96 -1.06 -23.57 15.32
N VAL A 97 -0.46 -24.39 14.46
CA VAL A 97 -0.21 -24.00 13.06
C VAL A 97 -1.53 -23.44 12.57
N ILE A 98 -1.60 -22.13 12.32
CA ILE A 98 -2.77 -21.53 11.67
C ILE A 98 -2.73 -22.10 10.25
N GLN A 99 -3.33 -23.28 10.05
CA GLN A 99 -3.87 -23.61 8.75
C GLN A 99 -4.73 -22.40 8.38
N LYS A 100 -4.34 -21.69 7.31
CA LYS A 100 -5.08 -20.54 6.78
C LYS A 100 -6.52 -20.99 6.60
N ARG A 101 -7.37 -20.73 7.60
CA ARG A 101 -8.79 -21.06 7.51
C ARG A 101 -9.29 -20.23 6.34
N LYS A 102 -9.82 -20.89 5.32
CA LYS A 102 -10.27 -20.25 4.07
C LYS A 102 -11.13 -19.03 4.43
N GLY A 103 -10.65 -17.84 4.07
CA GLY A 103 -11.34 -16.57 4.31
C GLY A 103 -10.93 -15.77 5.55
N LYS A 104 -10.01 -16.23 6.41
CA LYS A 104 -9.47 -15.42 7.54
C LYS A 104 -8.06 -14.92 7.25
N LEU A 105 -7.91 -13.60 7.28
CA LEU A 105 -6.62 -12.92 7.19
C LEU A 105 -5.82 -13.11 8.48
N GLU A 106 -4.50 -13.15 8.35
CA GLU A 106 -3.57 -13.15 9.48
C GLU A 106 -3.74 -11.88 10.32
N LYS A 107 -3.52 -12.01 11.63
CA LYS A 107 -3.65 -10.89 12.56
C LYS A 107 -2.28 -10.27 12.85
N ALA A 108 -2.27 -8.95 12.97
CA ALA A 108 -1.11 -8.19 13.38
C ALA A 108 -1.50 -7.17 14.46
N ASP A 109 -0.62 -6.96 15.43
CA ASP A 109 -0.84 -5.99 16.51
C ASP A 109 -0.24 -4.64 16.15
N LEU A 110 -0.93 -3.55 16.49
CA LEU A 110 -0.40 -2.19 16.34
C LEU A 110 0.69 -1.90 17.39
N LEU A 111 1.87 -1.45 16.95
CA LEU A 111 3.01 -1.13 17.82
C LEU A 111 3.29 0.37 17.96
N GLU A 112 3.22 1.13 16.86
CA GLU A 112 3.38 2.60 16.78
C GLU A 112 2.59 3.14 15.57
N VAL A 113 2.04 4.36 15.70
CA VAL A 113 1.41 5.10 14.60
C VAL A 113 2.36 6.22 14.18
N TYR A 114 2.72 6.25 12.90
CA TYR A 114 3.59 7.31 12.39
C TYR A 114 2.78 8.56 12.04
N ARG A 115 3.40 9.72 12.29
CA ARG A 115 2.81 11.02 11.92
C ARG A 115 3.09 11.32 10.44
N GLU A 116 2.30 12.23 9.89
CA GLU A 116 2.49 12.69 8.50
C GLU A 116 3.90 13.27 8.28
N GLY A 117 4.44 14.05 9.22
CA GLY A 117 5.82 14.57 9.13
C GLY A 117 6.93 13.51 9.21
N GLN A 118 6.62 12.28 9.64
CA GLN A 118 7.55 11.16 9.64
C GLN A 118 7.50 10.35 8.34
N LYS A 119 6.54 10.63 7.45
CA LYS A 119 6.33 9.90 6.20
C LYS A 119 7.56 10.00 5.29
N GLU A 120 8.15 11.19 5.17
CA GLU A 120 9.34 11.41 4.34
C GLU A 120 10.55 10.62 4.83
N GLU A 121 10.74 10.52 6.15
CA GLU A 121 11.82 9.71 6.74
C GLU A 121 11.59 8.21 6.53
N LEU A 122 10.33 7.76 6.55
CA LEU A 122 9.98 6.36 6.32
C LEU A 122 10.20 5.96 4.87
N ILE A 123 9.84 6.81 3.91
CA ILE A 123 10.01 6.56 2.48
C ILE A 123 11.47 6.31 2.11
N LYS A 124 12.41 6.96 2.80
CA LYS A 124 13.85 6.75 2.61
C LYS A 124 14.35 5.38 3.07
N LEU A 125 13.55 4.63 3.83
CA LEU A 125 13.95 3.30 4.31
C LEU A 125 13.74 2.25 3.21
N PRO A 126 14.68 1.32 3.03
CA PRO A 126 14.55 0.26 2.03
C PRO A 126 13.38 -0.68 2.38
N GLY A 127 12.70 -1.20 1.36
CA GLY A 127 11.65 -2.22 1.52
C GLY A 127 10.22 -1.70 1.75
N LEU A 128 9.96 -0.39 1.62
CA LEU A 128 8.62 0.19 1.75
C LEU A 128 7.84 0.34 0.43
N GLU A 129 8.43 -0.03 -0.70
CA GLU A 129 7.90 0.18 -2.06
C GLU A 129 6.48 -0.37 -2.26
N LYS A 130 6.21 -1.55 -1.69
CA LYS A 130 4.92 -2.24 -1.83
C LYS A 130 3.79 -1.59 -1.04
N ILE A 131 4.12 -0.77 -0.05
CA ILE A 131 3.15 -0.13 0.83
C ILE A 131 2.68 1.22 0.26
N LEU A 132 3.49 1.86 -0.59
CA LEU A 132 3.21 3.17 -1.17
C LEU A 132 1.94 3.16 -2.03
N ASP A 133 1.16 4.24 -1.95
CA ASP A 133 0.00 4.48 -2.80
C ASP A 133 0.44 4.66 -4.24
N ASP A 134 -0.33 4.16 -5.22
CA ASP A 134 0.04 4.28 -6.64
C ASP A 134 0.17 5.74 -7.09
N GLU A 135 -0.65 6.64 -6.54
CA GLU A 135 -0.51 8.10 -6.75
C GLU A 135 0.81 8.67 -6.21
N SER A 136 1.31 8.13 -5.10
CA SER A 136 2.59 8.58 -4.53
C SER A 136 3.81 8.02 -5.28
N LYS A 137 3.66 6.88 -5.96
CA LYS A 137 4.69 6.35 -6.86
C LYS A 137 4.86 7.23 -8.09
N ILE A 138 3.75 7.72 -8.65
CA ILE A 138 3.75 8.62 -9.81
C ILE A 138 4.47 9.93 -9.48
N LYS A 139 4.18 10.57 -8.33
CA LYS A 139 4.85 11.81 -7.91
C LYS A 139 6.36 11.66 -7.69
N GLN A 140 6.80 10.52 -7.15
CA GLN A 140 8.25 10.25 -6.98
C GLN A 140 8.98 10.08 -8.31
N GLN A 141 8.32 9.50 -9.32
CA GLN A 141 8.89 9.42 -10.67
C GLN A 141 8.96 10.78 -11.35
N GLU A 142 7.96 11.65 -11.14
CA GLU A 142 7.95 13.01 -11.69
C GLU A 142 9.06 13.90 -11.08
N ASP A 143 9.27 13.84 -9.76
CA ASP A 143 10.34 14.61 -9.08
C ASP A 143 11.76 14.12 -9.40
N LEU A 144 11.94 12.84 -9.74
CA LEU A 144 13.22 12.28 -10.21
C LEU A 144 13.43 12.46 -11.73
N GLY A 145 12.38 12.89 -12.44
CA GLY A 145 12.31 12.90 -13.90
C GLY A 145 12.99 14.07 -14.60
N PHE A 146 13.48 15.09 -13.88
CA PHE A 146 14.05 16.28 -14.53
C PHE A 146 15.57 16.23 -14.78
N ASP A 147 16.36 15.51 -13.97
CA ASP A 147 17.84 15.51 -14.10
C ASP A 147 18.50 14.13 -14.33
N VAL A 148 17.87 13.01 -13.95
CA VAL A 148 18.49 11.67 -14.08
C VAL A 148 18.25 11.02 -15.45
N MET A 149 17.12 11.35 -16.10
CA MET A 149 16.76 10.75 -17.38
C MET A 149 17.69 11.21 -18.50
N THR A 150 17.92 12.52 -18.62
CA THR A 150 18.77 13.13 -19.67
C THR A 150 20.21 12.64 -19.65
N ALA A 151 20.79 12.44 -18.45
CA ALA A 151 22.16 11.93 -18.29
C ALA A 151 22.27 10.41 -18.55
N SER A 152 21.23 9.63 -18.21
CA SER A 152 21.22 8.19 -18.48
C SER A 152 20.91 7.87 -19.95
N GLU A 153 20.06 8.66 -20.60
CA GLU A 153 19.72 8.50 -22.01
C GLU A 153 20.93 8.79 -22.90
N THR A 154 21.68 9.86 -22.62
CA THR A 154 22.92 10.16 -23.35
C THR A 154 23.99 9.07 -23.21
N PHE A 155 24.11 8.44 -22.03
CA PHE A 155 25.07 7.35 -21.82
C PHE A 155 24.62 6.01 -22.44
N MET A 156 23.32 5.70 -22.47
CA MET A 156 22.82 4.48 -23.12
C MET A 156 22.78 4.59 -24.65
N GLU A 157 22.56 5.80 -25.19
CA GLU A 157 22.52 6.04 -26.65
C GLU A 157 23.91 5.85 -27.30
N GLU A 158 24.99 6.08 -26.55
CA GLU A 158 26.39 5.93 -26.98
C GLU A 158 26.86 4.46 -27.00
N VAL A 159 26.21 3.57 -26.23
CA VAL A 159 26.62 2.15 -26.06
C VAL A 159 25.87 1.19 -26.98
N ILE A 160 24.72 1.58 -27.54
CA ILE A 160 23.90 0.71 -28.39
C ILE A 160 24.33 0.83 -29.86
N SER A 161 24.79 -0.29 -30.44
CA SER A 161 25.20 -0.38 -31.84
C SER A 161 24.06 -0.05 -32.82
N GLU A 162 24.37 0.51 -33.99
CA GLU A 162 23.36 0.85 -35.01
C GLU A 162 22.54 -0.36 -35.47
N GLU A 163 23.13 -1.55 -35.41
CA GLU A 163 22.48 -2.82 -35.75
C GLU A 163 21.34 -3.16 -34.76
N ASP A 164 21.51 -2.88 -33.46
CA ASP A 164 20.48 -3.19 -32.46
C ASP A 164 19.27 -2.26 -32.55
N LYS A 165 19.48 -1.00 -32.93
CA LYS A 165 18.40 -0.04 -33.21
C LYS A 165 17.54 -0.50 -34.39
N SER A 166 18.16 -1.10 -35.42
CA SER A 166 17.45 -1.65 -36.58
C SER A 166 16.59 -2.87 -36.21
N ARG A 167 17.12 -3.77 -35.38
CA ARG A 167 16.40 -4.96 -34.86
C ARG A 167 15.18 -4.58 -34.04
N LEU A 168 15.30 -3.55 -33.19
CA LEU A 168 14.19 -3.07 -32.37
C LEU A 168 13.04 -2.48 -33.21
N LYS A 169 13.38 -1.74 -34.29
CA LYS A 169 12.39 -1.24 -35.25
C LYS A 169 11.69 -2.38 -35.99
N HIS A 170 12.43 -3.42 -36.38
CA HIS A 170 11.88 -4.59 -37.05
C HIS A 170 10.89 -5.37 -36.16
N ASN A 171 11.28 -5.65 -34.91
CA ASN A 171 10.42 -6.37 -33.95
C ASN A 171 9.13 -5.62 -33.65
N ARG A 172 9.18 -4.28 -33.50
CA ARG A 172 7.98 -3.44 -33.34
C ARG A 172 7.04 -3.50 -34.54
N LYS A 173 7.56 -3.68 -35.76
CA LYS A 173 6.75 -3.82 -36.97
C LYS A 173 6.02 -5.17 -36.97
N ILE A 174 6.72 -6.25 -36.62
CA ILE A 174 6.15 -7.59 -36.51
C ILE A 174 5.02 -7.64 -35.48
N GLU A 175 5.21 -7.03 -34.30
CA GLU A 175 4.17 -7.02 -33.26
C GLU A 175 2.89 -6.27 -33.69
N LYS A 176 3.05 -5.17 -34.43
CA LYS A 176 1.90 -4.44 -34.99
C LYS A 176 1.13 -5.27 -36.01
N GLU A 177 1.83 -6.04 -36.84
CA GLU A 177 1.20 -6.94 -37.81
C GLU A 177 0.49 -8.11 -37.11
N ARG A 178 1.11 -8.71 -36.08
CA ARG A 178 0.49 -9.76 -35.26
C ARG A 178 -0.80 -9.28 -34.57
N LYS A 179 -0.79 -8.07 -34.00
CA LYS A 179 -1.99 -7.47 -33.39
C LYS A 179 -3.10 -7.21 -34.41
N LYS A 180 -2.76 -6.79 -35.64
CA LYS A 180 -3.73 -6.60 -36.72
C LYS A 180 -4.34 -7.93 -37.18
N MET A 181 -3.53 -8.97 -37.31
CA MET A 181 -3.99 -10.33 -37.68
C MET A 181 -4.92 -10.90 -36.60
N ALA A 182 -4.53 -10.82 -35.33
CA ALA A 182 -5.36 -11.29 -34.21
C ALA A 182 -6.72 -10.57 -34.16
N LYS A 183 -6.75 -9.27 -34.44
CA LYS A 183 -8.00 -8.49 -34.46
C LYS A 183 -8.93 -8.92 -35.59
N LYS A 184 -8.38 -9.29 -36.76
CA LYS A 184 -9.17 -9.81 -37.90
C LYS A 184 -9.75 -11.20 -37.63
N VAL A 185 -8.99 -12.09 -37.00
CA VAL A 185 -9.47 -13.44 -36.64
C VAL A 185 -10.67 -13.35 -35.69
N VAL A 186 -10.56 -12.54 -34.63
CA VAL A 186 -11.66 -12.30 -33.68
C VAL A 186 -12.91 -11.69 -34.35
N GLU A 187 -12.73 -10.94 -35.43
CA GLU A 187 -13.84 -10.34 -36.18
C GLU A 187 -14.51 -11.36 -37.12
N GLN A 188 -13.75 -12.31 -37.67
CA GLN A 188 -14.28 -13.42 -38.48
C GLN A 188 -15.06 -14.43 -37.63
N ASP A 189 -14.54 -14.81 -36.47
CA ASP A 189 -15.21 -15.75 -35.54
C ASP A 189 -16.59 -15.22 -35.11
N LYS A 190 -16.69 -13.90 -34.84
CA LYS A 190 -17.96 -13.24 -34.50
C LYS A 190 -18.99 -13.19 -35.62
N VAL A 191 -18.53 -13.18 -36.88
CA VAL A 191 -19.42 -13.20 -38.05
C VAL A 191 -19.93 -14.62 -38.30
N GLU A 192 -19.08 -15.64 -38.08
CA GLU A 192 -19.48 -17.04 -38.16
C GLU A 192 -20.46 -17.42 -37.04
N GLU A 193 -20.23 -16.98 -35.80
CA GLU A 193 -21.16 -17.20 -34.67
C GLU A 193 -22.56 -16.62 -34.96
N LYS A 194 -22.63 -15.39 -35.50
CA LYS A 194 -23.92 -14.77 -35.89
C LYS A 194 -24.62 -15.49 -37.05
N LYS A 195 -23.85 -16.12 -37.93
CA LYS A 195 -24.41 -16.86 -39.07
C LYS A 195 -24.99 -18.19 -38.64
N ILE A 196 -24.31 -18.88 -37.70
CA ILE A 196 -24.80 -20.10 -37.07
C ILE A 196 -26.08 -19.84 -36.25
N GLU A 197 -26.15 -18.69 -35.56
CA GLU A 197 -27.33 -18.28 -34.79
C GLU A 197 -28.54 -17.97 -35.71
N PHE A 198 -28.29 -17.33 -36.86
CA PHE A 198 -29.33 -17.05 -37.86
C PHE A 198 -29.86 -18.31 -38.57
N ASP A 199 -29.01 -19.29 -38.86
CA ASP A 199 -29.42 -20.54 -39.51
C ASP A 199 -30.20 -21.48 -38.56
N MET A 200 -30.08 -21.32 -37.23
CA MET A 200 -30.87 -22.06 -36.23
C MET A 200 -32.29 -21.50 -36.00
N GLU A 201 -32.58 -20.29 -36.47
CA GLU A 201 -33.90 -19.64 -36.33
C GLU A 201 -34.89 -19.95 -37.48
N VAL A 202 -34.44 -20.64 -38.54
CA VAL A 202 -35.19 -20.81 -39.81
C VAL A 202 -35.66 -22.26 -40.05
N ASP A 203 -36.08 -22.99 -39.03
CA ASP A 203 -36.80 -24.26 -39.22
C ASP A 203 -37.73 -24.51 -38.03
N TRP A 204 -39.06 -24.35 -38.20
CA TRP A 204 -40.15 -25.16 -37.60
C TRP A 204 -41.60 -24.64 -37.79
N ASP A 205 -41.95 -23.89 -38.85
CA ASP A 205 -43.37 -23.53 -39.10
C ASP A 205 -43.74 -23.47 -40.61
N ASP A 206 -43.24 -24.41 -41.43
CA ASP A 206 -43.83 -24.71 -42.74
C ASP A 206 -43.40 -26.11 -43.24
N ILE A 207 -44.17 -27.14 -42.87
CA ILE A 207 -44.50 -28.37 -43.63
C ILE A 207 -45.67 -29.08 -42.96
#